data_AF-A0A9E5R2Y6-F1
#
_entry.id   AF-A0A9E5R2Y6-F1
#
_cell.length_a   1.000
_cell.length_b   1.000
_cell.length_c   1.000
_cell.angle_alpha   90.00
_cell.angle_beta   90.00
_cell.angle_gamma   90.00
#
_symmetry.space_group_name_H-M   'P 1'
#
loop_
_entity.id
_entity.type
_entity.pdbx_description
1 polymer ?
#
loop_
_entity_poly.entity_id
_entity_poly.type
_entity_poly.pdbx_seq_one_letter_code
_entity_poly.pdbx_strand_id
1 'polypeptide(L)'
;MQAWTAVYTWATWQEFLSAGGSITGFPERRWSTVQRIVPGDLILAYLLGISRYVGVLEVAGAPFKGYKPIWSSRLYPCRVPVQVRLALLPEYGVPVSALGGDLSYFQDPRTWAVHFRTAPIEETAPDAEVILSALEAAAEEPLFRAYDPDRLALDALVYETAAGVSPCQTRP
;
A
#
# COMPACT_ATOMS: atom_id res chain seq x y z
N MET A 1 -16.91 5.04 -6.45
CA MET A 1 -15.93 4.13 -5.83
C MET A 1 -14.59 4.55 -6.36
N GLN A 2 -13.73 5.07 -5.49
CA GLN A 2 -12.35 5.43 -5.82
C GLN A 2 -11.42 4.35 -5.26
N ALA A 3 -10.20 4.26 -5.81
CA ALA A 3 -9.16 3.41 -5.28
C ALA A 3 -7.99 4.24 -4.78
N TRP A 4 -7.35 3.79 -3.72
CA TRP A 4 -6.25 4.47 -3.07
C TRP A 4 -5.08 3.51 -2.87
N THR A 5 -3.87 3.86 -3.29
CA THR A 5 -2.69 3.06 -2.94
C THR A 5 -2.21 3.41 -1.53
N ALA A 6 -2.05 2.37 -0.70
CA ALA A 6 -1.43 2.45 0.62
C ALA A 6 -0.14 1.62 0.65
N VAL A 7 0.90 2.18 1.27
CA VAL A 7 2.22 1.55 1.34
C VAL A 7 2.44 0.95 2.72
N TYR A 8 2.87 -0.31 2.75
CA TYR A 8 3.16 -1.08 3.94
C TYR A 8 4.60 -1.59 3.90
N THR A 9 5.24 -1.73 5.06
CA THR A 9 6.35 -2.68 5.19
C THR A 9 5.77 -4.05 5.45
N TRP A 10 6.57 -5.11 5.29
CA TRP A 10 6.10 -6.45 5.61
C TRP A 10 5.66 -6.56 7.07
N ALA A 11 6.44 -5.98 8.00
CA ALA A 11 6.09 -5.93 9.42
C ALA A 11 4.73 -5.25 9.65
N THR A 12 4.49 -4.06 9.10
CA THR A 12 3.23 -3.35 9.35
C THR A 12 2.01 -4.02 8.71
N TRP A 13 2.21 -4.73 7.58
CA TRP A 13 1.17 -5.54 6.96
C TRP A 13 0.82 -6.78 7.82
N GLN A 14 1.83 -7.49 8.33
CA GLN A 14 1.61 -8.63 9.22
C GLN A 14 0.93 -8.22 10.53
N GLU A 15 1.34 -7.10 11.12
CA GLU A 15 0.71 -6.54 12.32
C GLU A 15 -0.74 -6.14 12.06
N PHE A 16 -1.02 -5.52 10.91
CA PHE A 16 -2.38 -5.21 10.48
C PHE A 16 -3.27 -6.46 10.39
N LEU A 17 -2.80 -7.50 9.71
CA LEU A 17 -3.53 -8.76 9.58
C LEU A 17 -3.70 -9.45 10.95
N SER A 18 -2.65 -9.46 11.77
CA SER A 18 -2.67 -10.07 13.12
C SER A 18 -3.62 -9.34 14.07
N ALA A 19 -3.81 -8.03 13.88
CA ALA A 19 -4.78 -7.22 14.61
C ALA A 19 -6.23 -7.39 14.11
N GLY A 20 -6.46 -8.30 13.16
CA GLY A 20 -7.77 -8.63 12.61
C GLY A 20 -8.08 -7.96 11.26
N GLY A 21 -7.13 -7.24 10.66
CA GLY A 21 -7.28 -6.67 9.32
C GLY A 21 -8.39 -5.62 9.19
N SER A 22 -8.82 -5.01 10.30
CA SER A 22 -10.02 -4.17 10.35
C SER A 22 -9.74 -2.67 10.35
N ILE A 23 -8.49 -2.27 10.58
CA ILE A 23 -8.09 -0.86 10.68
C ILE A 23 -6.74 -0.66 10.00
N THR A 24 -6.72 0.12 8.92
CA THR A 24 -5.46 0.62 8.36
C THR A 24 -5.14 2.00 8.92
N GLY A 25 -3.85 2.35 8.98
CA GLY A 25 -3.35 3.56 9.60
C GLY A 25 -2.36 4.33 8.72
N PHE A 26 -2.37 5.66 8.85
CA PHE A 26 -1.48 6.57 8.14
C PHE A 26 -0.86 7.61 9.10
N PRO A 27 0.28 8.25 8.72
CA PRO A 27 0.89 9.31 9.52
C PRO A 27 -0.03 10.51 9.71
N GLU A 28 0.06 11.19 10.86
CA GLU A 28 -0.84 12.30 11.21
C GLU A 28 -0.85 13.43 10.18
N ARG A 29 0.31 13.73 9.58
CA ARG A 29 0.44 14.75 8.51
C ARG A 29 -0.43 14.47 7.28
N ARG A 30 -0.89 13.23 7.07
CA ARG A 30 -1.75 12.84 5.95
C ARG A 30 -3.24 12.95 6.27
N TRP A 31 -3.61 13.48 7.45
CA TRP A 31 -5.01 13.54 7.88
C TRP A 31 -5.95 14.17 6.85
N SER A 32 -5.56 15.31 6.26
CA SER A 32 -6.37 15.99 5.24
C SER A 32 -6.65 15.12 4.00
N THR A 33 -5.68 14.29 3.58
CA THR A 33 -5.88 13.34 2.48
C THR A 33 -6.75 12.17 2.94
N VAL A 34 -6.46 11.60 4.11
CA VAL A 34 -7.19 10.46 4.67
C VAL A 34 -8.67 10.76 4.84
N GLN A 35 -9.04 11.99 5.22
CA GLN A 35 -10.43 12.43 5.36
C GLN A 35 -11.24 12.37 4.05
N ARG A 36 -10.58 12.29 2.88
CA ARG A 36 -11.24 12.15 1.58
C ARG A 36 -11.64 10.70 1.27
N ILE A 37 -11.10 9.74 2.01
CA ILE A 37 -11.43 8.32 1.87
C ILE A 37 -12.81 8.10 2.49
N VAL A 38 -13.74 7.55 1.71
CA VAL A 38 -15.13 7.34 2.14
C VAL A 38 -15.51 5.86 2.13
N PRO A 39 -16.52 5.43 2.91
CA PRO A 39 -17.03 4.07 2.85
C PRO A 39 -17.37 3.64 1.42
N GLY A 40 -16.96 2.43 1.04
CA GLY A 40 -17.09 1.88 -0.30
C GLY A 40 -15.93 2.20 -1.25
N ASP A 41 -14.96 3.04 -0.87
CA ASP A 41 -13.68 3.15 -1.59
C ASP A 41 -12.81 1.90 -1.36
N LEU A 42 -11.84 1.69 -2.23
CA LEU A 42 -10.87 0.60 -2.15
C LEU A 42 -9.50 1.12 -1.76
N ILE A 43 -8.75 0.34 -0.99
CA ILE A 43 -7.35 0.57 -0.66
C ILE A 43 -6.53 -0.60 -1.23
N LEU A 44 -5.63 -0.28 -2.14
CA LEU A 44 -4.71 -1.19 -2.79
C LEU A 44 -3.43 -1.26 -1.94
N ALA A 45 -3.18 -2.42 -1.34
CA ALA A 45 -2.06 -2.62 -0.43
C ALA A 45 -0.77 -2.94 -1.18
N TYR A 46 0.20 -2.04 -1.12
CA TYR A 46 1.51 -2.16 -1.73
C TYR A 46 2.57 -2.46 -0.67
N LEU A 47 3.32 -3.55 -0.85
CA LEU A 47 4.50 -3.89 -0.04
C LEU A 47 5.74 -3.19 -0.57
N LEU A 48 6.33 -2.38 0.30
CA LEU A 48 7.65 -1.82 0.14
C LEU A 48 8.73 -2.93 0.23
N GLY A 49 9.89 -2.70 -0.38
CA GLY A 49 11.02 -3.63 -0.36
C GLY A 49 11.07 -4.53 -1.58
N ILE A 50 9.95 -5.21 -1.87
CA ILE A 50 9.79 -6.11 -3.04
C ILE A 50 8.92 -5.54 -4.16
N SER A 51 8.33 -4.35 -3.94
CA SER A 51 7.55 -3.59 -4.92
C SER A 51 6.35 -4.35 -5.51
N ARG A 52 5.50 -4.88 -4.64
CA ARG A 52 4.34 -5.70 -5.04
C ARG A 52 3.04 -5.20 -4.42
N TYR A 53 1.97 -5.23 -5.20
CA TYR A 53 0.62 -5.20 -4.64
C TYR A 53 0.27 -6.59 -4.09
N VAL A 54 -0.30 -6.63 -2.89
CA VAL A 54 -0.64 -7.88 -2.19
C VAL A 54 -2.05 -7.93 -1.66
N GLY A 55 -2.83 -6.86 -1.76
CA GLY A 55 -4.17 -6.90 -1.20
C GLY A 55 -5.09 -5.80 -1.66
N VAL A 56 -6.37 -6.06 -1.47
CA VAL A 56 -7.46 -5.12 -1.68
C VAL A 56 -8.24 -5.04 -0.37
N LEU A 57 -8.40 -3.83 0.13
CA LEU A 57 -9.18 -3.54 1.32
C LEU A 57 -10.35 -2.66 0.92
N GLU A 58 -11.56 -2.98 1.35
CA GLU A 58 -12.71 -2.11 1.18
C GLU A 58 -12.89 -1.22 2.41
N VAL A 59 -13.12 0.07 2.21
CA VAL A 59 -13.34 1.02 3.29
C VAL A 59 -14.73 0.77 3.88
N ALA A 60 -14.75 0.37 5.15
CA ALA A 60 -15.96 -0.01 5.87
C ALA A 60 -16.56 1.13 6.71
N GLY A 61 -15.84 2.25 6.85
CA GLY A 61 -16.28 3.34 7.72
C GLY A 61 -15.53 4.64 7.50
N ALA A 62 -16.03 5.71 8.12
CA ALA A 62 -15.39 7.02 8.03
C ALA A 62 -14.03 7.02 8.74
N PRO A 63 -13.03 7.75 8.21
CA PRO A 63 -11.74 7.90 8.86
C PRO A 63 -11.87 8.60 10.22
N PHE A 64 -11.01 8.22 11.17
CA PHE A 64 -10.95 8.81 12.51
C PHE A 64 -9.51 8.89 13.03
N LYS A 65 -9.29 9.70 14.06
CA LYS A 65 -8.01 9.70 14.78
C LYS A 65 -8.05 8.72 15.95
N GLY A 66 -7.07 7.82 16.03
CA GLY A 66 -6.93 6.91 17.15
C GLY A 66 -5.47 6.69 17.53
N TYR A 67 -5.20 6.56 18.83
CA TYR A 67 -3.83 6.53 19.37
C TYR A 67 -3.47 5.21 20.06
N LYS A 68 -4.39 4.24 20.09
CA LYS A 68 -4.12 2.90 20.65
C LYS A 68 -3.10 2.16 19.77
N PRO A 69 -1.91 1.77 20.25
CA PRO A 69 -0.91 1.10 19.41
C PRO A 69 -1.47 -0.15 18.72
N ILE A 70 -1.20 -0.28 17.42
CA ILE A 70 -1.48 -1.48 16.61
C ILE A 70 -0.17 -1.95 15.98
N TRP A 71 0.61 -0.99 15.46
CA TRP A 71 1.92 -1.25 14.88
C TRP A 71 3.03 -1.00 15.90
N SER A 72 4.06 -1.84 15.88
CA SER A 72 5.21 -1.71 16.80
C SER A 72 6.12 -0.54 16.42
N SER A 73 6.22 -0.23 15.12
CA SER A 73 7.14 0.79 14.61
C SER A 73 6.68 2.21 14.93
N ARG A 74 5.39 2.53 14.71
CA ARG A 74 4.79 3.86 14.88
C ARG A 74 3.29 3.79 15.20
N LEU A 75 2.72 4.90 15.67
CA LEU A 75 1.30 4.97 16.07
C LEU A 75 0.29 5.01 14.92
N TYR A 76 0.65 5.59 13.77
CA TYR A 76 -0.22 5.82 12.60
C TYR A 76 -1.65 6.27 12.97
N PRO A 77 -1.80 7.50 13.50
CA PRO A 77 -3.04 7.90 14.17
C PRO A 77 -4.23 8.14 13.23
N CYS A 78 -3.98 8.40 11.94
CA CYS A 78 -5.06 8.56 10.95
C CYS A 78 -5.56 7.18 10.52
N ARG A 79 -6.69 6.75 11.07
CA ARG A 79 -7.23 5.39 10.91
C ARG A 79 -8.39 5.37 9.95
N VAL A 80 -8.48 4.28 9.19
CA VAL A 80 -9.59 3.99 8.31
C VAL A 80 -10.09 2.58 8.62
N PRO A 81 -11.36 2.42 9.03
CA PRO A 81 -11.99 1.11 9.14
C PRO A 81 -12.05 0.45 7.76
N VAL A 82 -11.60 -0.79 7.67
CA VAL A 82 -11.54 -1.55 6.42
C VAL A 82 -11.99 -2.99 6.61
N GLN A 83 -12.36 -3.63 5.50
CA GLN A 83 -12.55 -5.07 5.38
C GLN A 83 -11.55 -5.61 4.35
N VAL A 84 -10.79 -6.62 4.71
CA VAL A 84 -9.89 -7.30 3.77
C VAL A 84 -10.74 -8.05 2.74
N ARG A 85 -10.67 -7.64 1.48
CA ARG A 85 -11.30 -8.36 0.36
C ARG A 85 -10.36 -9.42 -0.20
N LEU A 86 -9.08 -9.09 -0.30
CA LEU A 86 -8.06 -9.95 -0.86
C LEU A 86 -6.74 -9.70 -0.13
N ALA A 87 -6.02 -10.77 0.19
CA ALA A 87 -4.68 -10.74 0.76
C ALA A 87 -3.86 -11.91 0.22
N LEU A 88 -2.83 -11.60 -0.55
CA LEU A 88 -1.87 -12.54 -1.12
C LEU A 88 -0.63 -12.62 -0.25
N LEU A 89 0.03 -13.77 -0.28
CA LEU A 89 1.38 -13.89 0.24
C LEU A 89 2.35 -13.12 -0.69
N PRO A 90 3.48 -12.60 -0.16
CA PRO A 90 4.45 -11.85 -0.94
C PRO A 90 4.89 -12.54 -2.22
N GLU A 91 5.06 -13.87 -2.20
CA GLU A 91 5.44 -14.70 -3.35
C GLU A 91 4.40 -14.71 -4.49
N TYR A 92 3.13 -14.49 -4.18
CA TYR A 92 2.03 -14.42 -5.15
C TYR A 92 1.61 -12.99 -5.48
N GLY A 93 2.13 -12.01 -4.76
CA GLY A 93 1.90 -10.59 -5.00
C GLY A 93 2.22 -10.17 -6.44
N VAL A 94 1.49 -9.17 -6.92
CA VAL A 94 1.63 -8.63 -8.28
C VAL A 94 2.76 -7.59 -8.28
N PRO A 95 3.89 -7.84 -8.94
CA PRO A 95 4.95 -6.85 -9.03
C PRO A 95 4.50 -5.67 -9.88
N VAL A 96 4.74 -4.46 -9.38
CA VAL A 96 4.35 -3.24 -10.09
C VAL A 96 5.00 -3.14 -11.48
N SER A 97 6.20 -3.72 -11.64
CA SER A 97 6.88 -3.79 -12.94
C SER A 97 6.13 -4.63 -13.98
N ALA A 98 5.30 -5.60 -13.58
CA ALA A 98 4.45 -6.35 -14.50
C ALA A 98 3.26 -5.53 -14.99
N LEU A 99 2.89 -4.46 -14.27
CA LEU A 99 1.81 -3.53 -14.63
C LEU A 99 2.33 -2.30 -15.39
N GLY A 100 3.64 -2.08 -15.42
CA GLY A 100 4.25 -0.80 -15.78
C GLY A 100 3.98 -0.30 -17.21
N GLY A 101 3.55 -1.14 -18.14
CA GLY A 101 3.11 -0.68 -19.46
C GLY A 101 1.76 0.02 -19.45
N ASP A 102 0.90 -0.37 -18.50
CA ASP A 102 -0.52 -0.02 -18.47
C ASP A 102 -0.83 1.08 -17.45
N LEU A 103 0.12 1.37 -16.55
CA LEU A 103 -0.02 2.37 -15.49
C LEU A 103 0.48 3.75 -15.94
N SER A 104 -0.35 4.77 -15.72
CA SER A 104 -0.11 6.16 -16.17
C SER A 104 1.19 6.76 -15.61
N TYR A 105 1.56 6.43 -14.38
CA TYR A 105 2.75 6.96 -13.70
C TYR A 105 4.07 6.23 -14.06
N PHE A 106 4.03 5.21 -14.91
CA PHE A 106 5.23 4.60 -15.52
C PHE A 106 5.60 5.22 -16.87
N GLN A 107 4.73 6.08 -17.42
CA GLN A 107 5.03 6.83 -18.65
C GLN A 107 6.17 7.86 -18.44
N ASP A 108 6.43 8.28 -17.19
CA ASP A 108 7.58 9.13 -16.83
C ASP A 108 8.35 8.54 -15.63
N PRO A 109 9.63 8.17 -15.79
CA PRO A 109 10.50 7.63 -14.73
C PRO A 109 10.72 8.56 -13.52
N ARG A 110 10.35 9.83 -13.59
CA ARG A 110 10.45 10.76 -12.46
C ARG A 110 9.24 10.66 -11.52
N THR A 111 8.13 10.10 -12.01
CA THR A 111 6.82 10.13 -11.33
C THR A 111 6.62 8.91 -10.44
N TRP A 112 7.10 7.73 -10.86
CA TRP A 112 6.92 6.48 -10.10
C TRP A 112 7.45 6.60 -8.66
N ALA A 113 8.65 7.17 -8.46
CA ALA A 113 9.26 7.25 -7.14
C ALA A 113 8.51 8.22 -6.22
N VAL A 114 7.85 9.24 -6.78
CA VAL A 114 7.07 10.23 -6.02
C VAL A 114 5.71 9.66 -5.61
N HIS A 115 5.07 8.88 -6.49
CA HIS A 115 3.74 8.28 -6.28
C HIS A 115 3.65 7.47 -4.99
N PHE A 116 4.63 6.60 -4.73
CA PHE A 116 4.64 5.77 -3.52
C PHE A 116 5.11 6.50 -2.26
N ARG A 117 5.81 7.64 -2.39
CA ARG A 117 6.30 8.43 -1.23
C ARG A 117 5.20 9.22 -0.54
N THR A 118 4.12 9.52 -1.26
CA THR A 118 3.02 10.36 -0.79
C THR A 118 1.80 9.56 -0.35
N ALA A 119 1.92 8.25 -0.12
CA ALA A 119 0.78 7.43 0.30
C ALA A 119 0.08 7.98 1.58
N PRO A 120 -1.27 7.90 1.67
CA PRO A 120 -2.17 7.35 0.66
C PRO A 120 -2.31 8.29 -0.53
N ILE A 121 -2.39 7.72 -1.73
CA ILE A 121 -2.59 8.42 -3.00
C ILE A 121 -3.82 7.86 -3.70
N GLU A 122 -4.62 8.75 -4.27
CA GLU A 122 -5.77 8.37 -5.08
C GLU A 122 -5.28 7.92 -6.45
N GLU A 123 -5.72 6.74 -6.88
CA GLU A 123 -5.42 6.21 -8.21
C GLU A 123 -6.42 6.75 -9.23
N THR A 124 -5.97 6.89 -10.47
CA THR A 124 -6.90 7.15 -11.57
C THR A 124 -7.78 5.91 -11.79
N ALA A 125 -9.01 6.09 -12.28
CA ALA A 125 -9.90 4.96 -12.52
C ALA A 125 -9.28 3.87 -13.44
N PRO A 126 -8.58 4.22 -14.55
CA PRO A 126 -7.90 3.22 -15.37
C PRO A 126 -6.77 2.48 -14.62
N ASP A 127 -5.92 3.20 -13.88
CA ASP A 127 -4.81 2.58 -13.14
C ASP A 127 -5.32 1.65 -12.04
N ALA A 128 -6.37 2.08 -11.34
CA ALA A 128 -7.03 1.29 -10.32
C ALA A 128 -7.58 -0.02 -10.89
N GLU A 129 -8.25 0.03 -12.05
CA GLU A 129 -8.81 -1.13 -12.73
C GLU A 129 -7.73 -2.13 -13.15
N VAL A 130 -6.60 -1.65 -13.66
CA VAL A 130 -5.43 -2.48 -13.99
C VAL A 130 -4.92 -3.22 -12.75
N ILE A 131 -4.74 -2.51 -11.63
CA ILE A 131 -4.21 -3.12 -10.39
C ILE A 131 -5.20 -4.12 -9.79
N LEU A 132 -6.49 -3.77 -9.75
CA LEU A 132 -7.55 -4.64 -9.23
C LEU A 132 -7.65 -5.92 -10.04
N SER A 133 -7.75 -5.80 -11.38
CA SER A 133 -7.85 -6.96 -12.27
C SER A 133 -6.64 -7.88 -12.12
N ALA A 134 -5.43 -7.32 -11.97
CA ALA A 134 -4.23 -8.11 -11.79
C ALA A 134 -4.20 -8.83 -10.41
N LEU A 135 -4.70 -8.19 -9.36
CA LEU A 135 -4.80 -8.80 -8.02
C LEU A 135 -5.83 -9.93 -7.99
N GLU A 136 -7.00 -9.73 -8.61
CA GLU A 136 -8.04 -10.74 -8.74
C GLU A 136 -7.52 -11.94 -9.56
N ALA A 137 -6.90 -11.69 -10.71
CA ALA A 137 -6.27 -12.74 -11.51
C ALA A 137 -5.18 -13.49 -10.73
N ALA A 138 -4.38 -12.80 -9.91
CA ALA A 138 -3.37 -13.45 -9.07
C ALA A 138 -3.96 -14.24 -7.89
N ALA A 139 -5.19 -13.95 -7.45
CA ALA A 139 -5.89 -14.75 -6.46
C ALA A 139 -6.53 -16.01 -7.09
N GLU A 140 -7.02 -15.91 -8.32
CA GLU A 140 -7.57 -17.05 -9.06
C GLU A 140 -6.49 -18.00 -9.57
N GLU A 141 -5.43 -17.44 -10.17
CA GLU A 141 -4.29 -18.18 -10.73
C GLU A 141 -2.97 -17.66 -10.11
N PRO A 142 -2.61 -18.13 -8.90
CA PRO A 142 -1.45 -17.64 -8.19
C PRO A 142 -0.15 -18.02 -8.88
N LEU A 143 0.53 -17.01 -9.43
CA LEU A 143 1.87 -17.17 -10.01
C LEU A 143 2.94 -16.94 -8.95
N PHE A 144 3.67 -18.00 -8.61
CA PHE A 144 4.82 -17.91 -7.71
C PHE A 144 5.94 -17.07 -8.33
N ARG A 145 6.39 -16.06 -7.60
CA ARG A 145 7.51 -15.18 -7.99
C ARG A 145 8.47 -15.05 -6.82
N ALA A 146 9.65 -15.62 -6.96
CA ALA A 146 10.72 -15.49 -5.97
C ALA A 146 11.03 -14.00 -5.69
N TYR A 147 11.43 -13.71 -4.46
CA TYR A 147 11.90 -12.41 -4.02
C TYR A 147 13.04 -12.60 -3.04
N ASP A 148 13.84 -11.56 -2.86
CA ASP A 148 14.91 -11.54 -1.86
C ASP A 148 14.30 -11.34 -0.46
N PRO A 149 14.42 -12.31 0.46
CA PRO A 149 13.88 -12.21 1.81
C PRO A 149 14.43 -11.01 2.59
N ASP A 150 15.70 -10.65 2.36
CA ASP A 150 16.35 -9.54 3.06
C ASP A 150 15.74 -8.20 2.63
N ARG A 151 15.29 -8.10 1.37
CA ARG A 151 14.56 -6.91 0.88
C ARG A 151 13.15 -6.81 1.43
N LEU A 152 12.50 -7.94 1.73
CA LEU A 152 11.17 -7.95 2.36
C LEU A 152 11.26 -7.61 3.86
N ALA A 153 12.28 -8.14 4.53
CA ALA A 153 12.59 -7.87 5.92
C ALA A 153 13.15 -6.45 6.15
N LEU A 154 13.44 -5.71 5.07
CA LEU A 154 13.83 -4.32 5.15
C LEU A 154 12.67 -3.52 5.73
N ASP A 155 12.66 -3.37 7.05
CA ASP A 155 11.93 -2.32 7.71
C ASP A 155 12.53 -1.04 7.16
N ALA A 156 11.78 -0.37 6.29
CA ALA A 156 12.18 0.95 5.88
C ALA A 156 12.25 1.77 7.18
N LEU A 157 13.48 2.03 7.63
CA LEU A 157 13.82 3.24 8.34
C LEU A 157 13.33 4.38 7.44
N VAL A 158 12.05 4.70 7.56
CA VAL A 158 11.44 5.92 7.03
C VAL A 158 12.10 7.02 7.83
N TYR A 159 13.34 7.40 7.48
CA TYR A 159 13.93 8.62 7.95
C TYR A 159 13.03 9.73 7.42
N GLU A 160 12.23 10.29 8.31
CA GLU A 160 11.64 11.59 8.09
C GLU A 160 12.78 12.60 8.11
N THR A 161 13.32 12.89 6.93
CA THR A 161 14.00 14.17 6.76
C THR A 161 12.93 15.24 6.64
N ALA A 162 13.21 16.45 7.13
CA ALA A 162 12.31 17.61 7.08
C ALA A 162 11.84 17.99 5.65
N ALA A 163 12.32 17.29 4.61
CA ALA A 163 12.05 17.51 3.19
C ALA A 163 11.28 16.37 2.50
N GLY A 164 10.82 15.34 3.21
CA GLY A 164 10.00 14.25 2.64
C GLY A 164 10.71 12.91 2.47
N VAL A 165 9.89 11.85 2.41
CA VAL A 165 10.29 10.42 2.42
C VAL A 165 11.16 10.08 1.20
N SER A 166 12.28 9.38 1.40
CA SER A 166 13.07 8.78 0.31
C SER A 166 13.24 7.28 0.54
N PRO A 167 12.83 6.40 -0.39
CA PRO A 167 13.29 5.01 -0.38
C PRO A 167 14.77 4.98 -0.75
N CYS A 168 15.48 4.01 -0.19
CA CYS A 168 16.83 3.66 -0.57
C CYS A 168 16.89 3.53 -2.10
N GLN A 169 17.70 4.38 -2.75
CA GLN A 169 17.94 4.28 -4.18
C GLN A 169 18.73 2.98 -4.42
N THR A 170 18.07 1.91 -4.83
CA THR A 170 18.76 0.91 -5.64
C THR A 170 18.87 1.51 -7.04
N ARG A 171 20.00 2.18 -7.33
CA ARG A 171 20.48 2.35 -8.71
C ARG A 171 21.04 1.01 -9.20
N PRO A 172 20.98 0.74 -10.52
CA PRO A 172 21.60 -0.45 -11.12
C PRO A 172 23.11 -0.48 -10.89
#